data_AF-A0A646KKK7-F1
#
_entry.id   AF-A0A646KKK7-F1
#
_cell.length_a   1.000
_cell.length_b   1.000
_cell.length_c   1.000
_cell.angle_alpha   90.00
_cell.angle_beta   90.00
_cell.angle_gamma   90.00
#
_symmetry.space_group_name_H-M   'P 1'
#
loop_
_entity.id
_entity.type
_entity.pdbx_description
1 polymer ?
#
loop_
_entity_poly.entity_id
_entity_poly.type
_entity_poly.pdbx_seq_one_letter_code
_entity_poly.pdbx_strand_id
1 'polypeptide(L)'
;MSTGDARTLAESVLREEFRRRLVADPKEALAMVEELVLSLHVESLHATAPALGSGVTWREIGRALALVDDAGILLRQAAALLLGLPAADRAAEHEMVAQALAEHGEQEEGETGELLSKAKGQEPDVWAAAVDRFRRGVRGQVL
;
A
#
# COMPACT_ATOMS: atom_id res chain seq x y z
N MET A 1 10.22 31.29 -9.03
CA MET A 1 10.01 29.82 -9.03
C MET A 1 8.62 29.56 -9.56
N SER A 2 8.51 28.68 -10.56
CA SER A 2 7.20 28.22 -11.03
C SER A 2 6.57 27.32 -9.96
N THR A 3 5.24 27.21 -9.94
CA THR A 3 4.52 26.23 -9.09
C THR A 3 4.97 24.79 -9.36
N GLY A 4 5.42 24.50 -10.59
CA GLY A 4 6.06 23.23 -10.95
C GLY A 4 7.36 22.97 -10.19
N ASP A 5 8.23 23.98 -10.07
CA ASP A 5 9.52 23.85 -9.39
C ASP A 5 9.34 23.58 -7.88
N ALA A 6 8.35 24.25 -7.28
CA ALA A 6 8.02 24.10 -5.86
C ALA A 6 7.46 22.69 -5.55
N ARG A 7 6.60 22.16 -6.42
CA ARG A 7 6.06 20.80 -6.29
C ARG A 7 7.17 19.77 -6.40
N THR A 8 8.01 19.86 -7.42
CA THR A 8 9.13 18.92 -7.60
C THR A 8 10.09 18.95 -6.41
N LEU A 9 10.36 20.13 -5.86
CA LEU A 9 11.16 20.25 -4.65
C LEU A 9 10.49 19.56 -3.45
N ALA A 10 9.20 19.83 -3.20
CA ALA A 10 8.47 19.20 -2.10
C ALA A 10 8.45 17.66 -2.22
N GLU A 11 8.19 17.14 -3.42
CA GLU A 11 8.26 15.70 -3.68
C GLU A 11 9.66 15.13 -3.41
N SER A 12 10.72 15.84 -3.81
CA SER A 12 12.10 15.39 -3.57
C SER A 12 12.43 15.33 -2.07
N VAL A 13 12.01 16.32 -1.29
CA VAL A 13 12.22 16.39 0.16
C VAL A 13 11.48 15.27 0.87
N LEU A 14 10.20 15.03 0.52
CA LEU A 14 9.41 13.94 1.11
C LEU A 14 10.00 12.56 0.83
N ARG A 15 10.50 12.33 -0.41
CA ARG A 15 11.14 11.06 -0.75
C ARG A 15 12.44 10.84 0.03
N GLU A 16 13.24 11.89 0.18
CA GLU A 16 14.50 11.79 0.91
C GLU A 16 14.27 11.57 2.40
N GLU A 17 13.30 12.28 2.97
CA GLU A 17 12.86 12.09 4.35
C GLU A 17 12.39 10.66 4.61
N PHE A 18 11.55 10.13 3.72
CA PHE A 18 11.05 8.77 3.82
C PHE A 18 12.18 7.74 3.80
N ARG A 19 13.14 7.87 2.87
CA ARG A 19 14.31 6.98 2.80
C ARG A 19 15.15 7.05 4.08
N ARG A 20 15.37 8.26 4.60
CA ARG A 20 16.12 8.47 5.84
C ARG A 20 15.45 7.77 7.02
N ARG A 21 14.13 7.91 7.18
CA ARG A 21 13.37 7.22 8.23
C ARG A 21 13.35 5.71 8.03
N LEU A 22 13.19 5.23 6.80
CA LEU A 22 13.21 3.81 6.47
C LEU A 22 14.50 3.11 6.93
N VAL A 23 15.65 3.75 6.70
CA VAL A 23 16.96 3.22 7.11
C VAL A 23 17.13 3.24 8.63
N ALA A 24 16.56 4.23 9.32
CA ALA A 24 16.66 4.39 10.76
C ALA A 24 15.73 3.44 11.53
N ASP A 25 14.42 3.50 11.24
CA ASP A 25 13.38 2.66 11.82
C ASP A 25 12.17 2.58 10.86
N PRO A 26 11.82 1.39 10.34
CA PRO A 26 10.62 1.20 9.51
C PRO A 26 9.33 1.74 10.14
N LYS A 27 9.22 1.80 11.49
CA LYS A 27 8.05 2.38 12.16
C LYS A 27 7.95 3.89 11.97
N GLU A 28 9.08 4.60 11.95
CA GLU A 28 9.09 6.05 11.68
C GLU A 28 8.71 6.34 10.23
N ALA A 29 9.07 5.46 9.30
CA ALA A 29 8.65 5.54 7.91
C ALA A 29 7.14 5.29 7.76
N LEU A 30 6.58 4.32 8.49
CA LEU A 30 5.14 4.08 8.51
C LEU A 30 4.38 5.27 9.10
N ALA A 31 4.83 5.82 10.23
CA ALA A 31 4.21 6.98 10.86
C ALA A 31 4.16 8.19 9.91
N MET A 32 5.21 8.39 9.10
CA MET A 32 5.21 9.43 8.08
C MET A 32 4.11 9.22 7.02
N VAL A 33 3.88 7.98 6.58
CA VAL A 33 2.80 7.66 5.63
C VAL A 33 1.43 7.93 6.26
N GLU A 34 1.24 7.54 7.53
CA GLU A 34 0.00 7.77 8.26
C GLU A 34 -0.30 9.28 8.40
N GLU A 35 0.71 10.09 8.73
CA GLU A 35 0.59 11.55 8.80
C GLU A 35 0.22 12.17 7.45
N LEU A 36 0.81 11.69 6.35
CA LEU A 36 0.50 12.18 5.00
C LEU A 36 -0.94 11.82 4.59
N VAL A 37 -1.39 10.59 4.87
CA VAL A 37 -2.77 10.16 4.61
C VAL A 37 -3.76 11.00 5.41
N LEU A 38 -3.49 11.23 6.70
CA LEU A 38 -4.35 12.06 7.54
C LEU A 38 -4.42 13.51 7.01
N SER A 39 -3.28 14.06 6.59
CA SER A 39 -3.22 15.40 6.02
C SER A 39 -4.04 15.51 4.73
N LEU A 40 -3.96 14.50 3.84
CA LEU A 40 -4.76 14.46 2.62
C LEU A 40 -6.27 14.40 2.90
N HIS A 41 -6.68 13.65 3.92
CA HIS A 41 -8.08 13.59 4.34
C HIS A 41 -8.58 14.96 4.79
N VAL A 42 -7.81 15.67 5.64
CA VAL A 42 -8.15 17.03 6.09
C VAL A 42 -8.28 17.99 4.92
N GLU A 43 -7.35 17.97 3.97
CA GLU A 43 -7.43 18.86 2.79
C GLU A 43 -8.59 18.50 1.87
N SER A 44 -8.97 17.23 1.80
CA SER A 44 -10.13 16.78 1.03
C SER A 44 -11.43 17.32 1.61
N LEU A 45 -11.52 17.50 2.93
CA LEU A 45 -12.66 18.16 3.58
C LEU A 45 -12.76 19.63 3.19
N HIS A 46 -11.63 20.35 3.07
CA HIS A 46 -11.61 21.75 2.62
C HIS A 46 -12.12 21.92 1.18
N ALA A 47 -12.02 20.88 0.34
CA ALA A 47 -12.53 20.90 -1.03
C ALA A 47 -14.08 20.88 -1.11
N THR A 48 -14.77 20.55 -0.01
CA THR A 48 -16.24 20.44 0.04
C THR A 48 -16.95 21.74 -0.34
N ALA A 49 -16.56 22.87 0.27
CA ALA A 49 -17.23 24.15 0.04
C ALA A 49 -17.06 24.66 -1.41
N PRO A 50 -15.86 24.63 -2.01
CA PRO A 50 -15.68 24.92 -3.44
C PRO A 50 -16.47 23.97 -4.36
N ALA A 51 -16.56 22.68 -4.03
CA ALA A 51 -17.29 21.71 -4.84
C ALA A 51 -18.80 22.02 -4.87
N LEU A 52 -19.40 22.36 -3.72
CA LEU A 52 -20.78 22.82 -3.65
C LEU A 52 -21.00 24.11 -4.45
N GLY A 53 -20.08 25.06 -4.34
CA GLY A 53 -20.10 26.30 -5.14
C GLY A 53 -20.03 26.06 -6.66
N SER A 54 -19.54 24.89 -7.07
CA SER A 54 -19.45 24.45 -8.46
C SER A 54 -20.61 23.54 -8.90
N GLY A 55 -21.61 23.33 -8.03
CA GLY A 55 -22.82 22.54 -8.34
C GLY A 55 -22.69 21.04 -8.11
N VAL A 56 -21.62 20.55 -7.48
CA VAL A 56 -21.47 19.14 -7.10
C VAL A 56 -22.44 18.81 -5.96
N THR A 57 -23.15 17.69 -6.06
CA THR A 57 -24.11 17.30 -5.03
C THR A 57 -23.43 16.73 -3.78
N TRP A 58 -24.08 16.86 -2.63
CA TRP A 58 -23.62 16.20 -1.39
C TRP A 58 -23.41 14.70 -1.54
N ARG A 59 -24.22 14.04 -2.37
CA ARG A 59 -24.07 12.61 -2.64
C ARG A 59 -22.79 12.29 -3.40
N GLU A 60 -22.41 13.12 -4.36
CA GLU A 60 -21.15 12.98 -5.11
C GLU A 60 -19.94 13.28 -4.22
N ILE A 61 -20.01 14.33 -3.42
CA ILE A 61 -18.96 14.68 -2.44
C ILE A 61 -18.75 13.53 -1.46
N GLY A 62 -19.83 13.00 -0.87
CA GLY A 62 -19.75 11.88 0.07
C GLY A 62 -19.10 10.63 -0.55
N ARG A 63 -19.41 10.31 -1.82
CA ARG A 63 -18.74 9.21 -2.54
C ARG A 63 -17.25 9.49 -2.75
N ALA A 64 -16.89 10.71 -3.13
CA ALA A 64 -15.50 11.07 -3.36
C ALA A 64 -14.67 11.00 -2.06
N LEU A 65 -15.22 11.50 -0.95
CA LEU A 65 -14.57 11.41 0.36
C LEU A 65 -14.39 9.95 0.82
N ALA A 66 -15.40 9.10 0.63
CA ALA A 66 -15.28 7.67 0.94
C ALA A 66 -14.14 7.00 0.14
N LEU A 67 -13.99 7.34 -1.15
CA LEU A 67 -12.87 6.81 -1.96
C LEU A 67 -11.49 7.29 -1.46
N VAL A 68 -11.39 8.52 -0.96
CA VAL A 68 -10.15 9.02 -0.34
C VAL A 68 -9.83 8.23 0.93
N ASP A 69 -10.84 7.93 1.75
CA ASP A 69 -10.68 7.14 2.96
C ASP A 69 -10.23 5.70 2.66
N ASP A 70 -10.87 5.05 1.69
CA ASP A 70 -10.52 3.70 1.23
C ASP A 70 -9.08 3.67 0.70
N ALA A 71 -8.69 4.64 -0.13
CA ALA A 71 -7.32 4.75 -0.63
C ALA A 71 -6.31 4.97 0.51
N GLY A 72 -6.67 5.76 1.52
CA GLY A 72 -5.84 5.97 2.71
C GLY A 72 -5.66 4.71 3.55
N ILE A 73 -6.67 3.85 3.65
CA ILE A 73 -6.58 2.53 4.29
C ILE A 73 -5.62 1.63 3.51
N LEU A 74 -5.83 1.49 2.20
CA LEU A 74 -4.99 0.66 1.33
C LEU A 74 -3.53 1.09 1.34
N LEU A 75 -3.25 2.40 1.30
CA LEU A 75 -1.89 2.92 1.32
C LEU A 75 -1.17 2.59 2.64
N ARG A 76 -1.86 2.71 3.78
CA ARG A 76 -1.29 2.36 5.10
C ARG A 76 -1.00 0.86 5.20
N GLN A 77 -1.90 0.02 4.70
CA GLN A 77 -1.72 -1.44 4.69
C GLN A 77 -0.56 -1.86 3.80
N ALA A 78 -0.50 -1.32 2.57
CA ALA A 78 0.60 -1.56 1.65
C ALA A 78 1.94 -1.10 2.25
N ALA A 79 1.99 0.07 2.88
CA ALA A 79 3.19 0.57 3.53
C ALA A 79 3.63 -0.34 4.68
N ALA A 80 2.71 -0.73 5.57
CA ALA A 80 3.02 -1.63 6.68
C ALA A 80 3.62 -2.95 6.17
N LEU A 81 2.99 -3.57 5.17
CA LEU A 81 3.46 -4.80 4.52
C LEU A 81 4.87 -4.65 3.94
N LEU A 82 5.11 -3.60 3.15
CA LEU A 82 6.42 -3.32 2.54
C LEU A 82 7.52 -3.06 3.59
N LEU A 83 7.15 -2.48 4.72
CA LEU A 83 8.03 -2.18 5.85
C LEU A 83 8.23 -3.39 6.78
N GLY A 84 7.56 -4.52 6.51
CA GLY A 84 7.61 -5.72 7.33
C GLY A 84 6.93 -5.54 8.71
N LEU A 85 5.99 -4.61 8.79
CA LEU A 85 5.20 -4.31 9.98
C LEU A 85 3.79 -4.94 9.86
N PRO A 86 3.12 -5.27 10.98
CA PRO A 86 1.75 -5.78 10.94
C PRO A 86 0.80 -4.75 10.31
N ALA A 87 -0.03 -5.17 9.36
CA ALA A 87 -1.15 -4.36 8.90
C ALA A 87 -2.25 -4.32 9.97
N ALA A 88 -2.94 -3.18 10.09
CA ALA A 88 -3.94 -2.97 11.15
C ALA A 88 -5.21 -3.84 10.98
N ASP A 89 -5.47 -4.32 9.76
CA ASP A 89 -6.59 -5.21 9.45
C ASP A 89 -6.08 -6.46 8.73
N ARG A 90 -6.02 -7.58 9.46
CA ARG A 90 -5.62 -8.88 8.91
C ARG A 90 -6.52 -9.36 7.76
N ALA A 91 -7.80 -8.97 7.73
CA ALA A 91 -8.70 -9.37 6.67
C ALA A 91 -8.36 -8.66 5.35
N ALA A 92 -8.11 -7.36 5.41
CA ALA A 92 -7.63 -6.59 4.27
C ALA A 92 -6.19 -6.97 3.87
N GLU A 93 -5.33 -7.31 4.84
CA GLU A 93 -4.00 -7.88 4.58
C GLU A 93 -4.11 -9.17 3.75
N HIS A 94 -5.03 -10.06 4.12
CA HIS A 94 -5.28 -11.31 3.39
C HIS A 94 -5.88 -11.06 1.99
N GLU A 95 -6.77 -10.09 1.83
CA GLU A 95 -7.36 -9.74 0.53
C GLU A 95 -6.33 -9.13 -0.42
N MET A 96 -5.48 -8.23 0.05
CA MET A 96 -4.40 -7.64 -0.73
C MET A 96 -3.35 -8.69 -1.15
N VAL A 97 -3.02 -9.62 -0.24
CA VAL A 97 -2.12 -10.75 -0.57
C VAL A 97 -2.79 -11.70 -1.57
N ALA A 98 -4.09 -11.98 -1.43
CA ALA A 98 -4.84 -12.80 -2.37
C ALA A 98 -4.89 -12.18 -3.77
N GLN A 99 -5.07 -10.85 -3.87
CA GLN A 99 -5.01 -10.11 -5.13
C GLN A 99 -3.61 -10.16 -5.75
N ALA A 100 -2.55 -9.90 -4.97
CA ALA A 100 -1.17 -9.98 -5.46
C ALA A 100 -0.78 -11.40 -5.92
N LEU A 101 -1.28 -12.44 -5.24
CA LEU A 101 -1.09 -13.83 -5.64
C LEU A 101 -1.92 -14.21 -6.88
N ALA A 102 -3.13 -13.67 -7.03
CA ALA A 102 -3.95 -13.86 -8.23
C ALA A 102 -3.32 -13.21 -9.47
N GLU A 103 -2.77 -12.00 -9.33
CA GLU A 103 -2.04 -11.30 -10.40
C GLU A 103 -0.74 -12.01 -10.82
N HIS A 104 -0.15 -12.84 -9.95
CA HIS A 104 1.02 -13.67 -10.26
C HIS A 104 0.70 -15.12 -10.62
N GLY A 105 -0.52 -15.60 -10.33
CA GLY A 105 -0.97 -16.96 -10.65
C GLY A 105 -1.34 -17.17 -12.13
N GLU A 106 -1.53 -16.09 -12.88
CA GLU A 106 -1.84 -16.17 -14.32
C GLU A 106 -0.60 -16.37 -15.22
N GLN A 107 0.59 -16.56 -14.66
CA GLN A 107 1.84 -16.73 -15.42
C GLN A 107 2.46 -18.13 -15.42
N GLU A 108 1.87 -19.13 -14.74
CA GLU A 108 2.34 -20.53 -14.80
C GLU A 108 1.19 -21.52 -15.05
N GLU A 109 0.48 -21.40 -16.18
CA GLU A 109 -0.15 -22.58 -16.79
C GLU A 109 0.92 -23.36 -17.57
N GLY A 110 1.65 -24.21 -16.85
CA GLY A 110 2.66 -25.08 -17.44
C GLY A 110 3.21 -26.08 -16.42
N GLU A 111 2.50 -27.19 -16.29
CA GLU A 111 2.99 -28.46 -15.73
C GLU A 111 3.36 -28.47 -14.24
N THR A 112 2.43 -28.91 -13.38
CA THR A 112 2.73 -29.84 -12.26
C THR A 112 1.46 -30.32 -11.56
N GLY A 113 0.53 -30.85 -12.35
CA GLY A 113 -0.55 -31.67 -11.83
C GLY A 113 -0.04 -33.06 -11.46
N GLU A 114 0.75 -33.22 -10.39
CA GLU A 114 0.97 -34.56 -9.78
C GLU A 114 1.63 -34.63 -8.38
N LEU A 115 1.77 -33.52 -7.64
CA LEU A 115 2.44 -33.55 -6.31
C LEU A 115 1.53 -33.31 -5.09
N LEU A 116 0.21 -33.30 -5.25
CA LEU A 116 -0.76 -33.00 -4.18
C LEU A 116 -1.24 -34.21 -3.35
N SER A 117 -0.56 -35.37 -3.40
CA SER A 117 -1.02 -36.57 -2.68
C SER A 117 -0.15 -37.05 -1.51
N LYS A 118 0.94 -36.36 -1.16
CA LYS A 118 1.81 -36.79 -0.03
C LYS A 118 2.38 -35.64 0.82
N ALA A 119 1.52 -34.93 1.54
CA ALA A 119 1.92 -34.19 2.74
C ALA A 119 0.72 -33.89 3.66
N LYS A 120 0.06 -34.93 4.16
CA LYS A 120 -0.78 -34.83 5.37
C LYS A 120 0.17 -34.84 6.57
N GLY A 121 0.53 -33.67 7.07
CA GLY A 121 1.31 -33.51 8.28
C GLY A 121 2.36 -32.43 8.13
N GLN A 122 2.16 -31.33 8.86
CA GLN A 122 2.91 -30.07 8.78
C GLN A 122 2.70 -29.33 7.45
N GLU A 123 1.67 -28.49 7.39
CA GLU A 123 1.70 -27.35 6.48
C GLU A 123 2.97 -26.57 6.79
N PRO A 124 3.97 -26.52 5.89
CA PRO A 124 5.03 -25.55 6.03
C PRO A 124 4.36 -24.18 6.05
N ASP A 125 4.75 -23.32 6.98
CA ASP A 125 4.15 -21.99 7.16
C ASP A 125 4.21 -21.21 5.84
N VAL A 126 3.13 -21.36 5.04
CA VAL A 126 3.01 -20.86 3.67
C VAL A 126 3.21 -19.34 3.69
N TRP A 127 2.84 -18.72 4.81
CA TRP A 127 3.07 -17.33 5.15
C TRP A 127 4.56 -16.97 5.23
N ALA A 128 5.35 -17.67 6.04
CA ALA A 128 6.79 -17.44 6.13
C ALA A 128 7.48 -17.65 4.78
N ALA A 129 7.05 -18.64 4.01
CA ALA A 129 7.57 -18.90 2.67
C ALA A 129 7.22 -17.79 1.66
N ALA A 130 6.00 -17.26 1.71
CA ALA A 130 5.54 -16.16 0.85
C ALA A 130 6.27 -14.84 1.16
N VAL A 131 6.40 -14.49 2.44
CA VAL A 131 7.13 -13.30 2.90
C VAL A 131 8.60 -13.39 2.50
N ASP A 132 9.22 -14.56 2.62
CA ASP A 132 10.63 -14.76 2.25
C ASP A 132 10.84 -14.76 0.73
N ARG A 133 9.85 -15.19 -0.06
CA ARG A 133 9.89 -15.11 -1.53
C ARG A 133 9.73 -13.67 -2.02
N PHE A 134 8.82 -12.90 -1.44
CA PHE A 134 8.66 -11.47 -1.71
C PHE A 134 9.95 -10.68 -1.40
N ARG A 135 10.53 -10.90 -0.21
CA ARG A 135 11.81 -10.26 0.18
C ARG A 135 12.97 -10.60 -0.75
N ARG A 136 13.01 -11.81 -1.31
CA ARG A 136 14.01 -12.23 -2.29
C ARG A 136 13.78 -11.59 -3.67
N GLY A 137 12.53 -11.44 -4.10
CA GLY A 137 12.16 -10.74 -5.34
C GLY A 137 12.60 -9.28 -5.34
N VAL A 138 12.43 -8.57 -4.22
CA VAL A 138 12.86 -7.17 -4.05
C VAL A 138 14.39 -7.02 -4.12
N ARG A 139 15.16 -8.02 -3.68
CA ARG A 139 16.63 -8.03 -3.80
C ARG A 139 17.14 -8.39 -5.20
N GLY A 140 16.31 -9.02 -6.03
CA GLY A 140 16.65 -9.40 -7.41
C GLY A 140 16.47 -8.28 -8.44
N GLN A 141 15.86 -7.14 -8.05
CA GLN A 141 15.63 -5.98 -8.92
C GLN A 141 16.55 -4.79 -8.62
N VAL A 142 17.54 -4.95 -7.74
CA VAL A 142 18.65 -3.99 -7.58
C VAL A 142 19.87 -4.50 -8.33
N LEU A 143 19.83 -4.39 -9.66
CA LEU A 143 20.99 -4.29 -10.54
C LEU A 143 20.69 -3.25 -11.62
#